data_AF-A0A8J5KYU9-F1
#
_entry.id   AF-A0A8J5KYU9-F1
#
_cell.length_a   1.000
_cell.length_b   1.000
_cell.length_c   1.000
_cell.angle_alpha   90.00
_cell.angle_beta   90.00
_cell.angle_gamma   90.00
#
_symmetry.space_group_name_H-M   'P 1'
#
loop_
_entity.id
_entity.type
_entity.pdbx_description
1 polymer ?
#
loop_
_entity_poly.entity_id
_entity_poly.type
_entity_poly.pdbx_seq_one_letter_code
_entity_poly.pdbx_strand_id
1 'polypeptide(L)'
;MSTMHWGYLDAGNLAGIYYEQSQLDMAILHYKQAINCDSTFIEAYNNLTAADGLVNRGNTFKEIGRVTEAIQDYIRAVNIRPTMPEAHVNLASAYKDSLQISSTLELKLMKCGSSGLNAC
;
A
#
# COMPACT_ATOMS: atom_id res chain seq x y z
N MET A 1 1.26 -33.62 -6.81
CA MET A 1 2.00 -32.58 -6.05
C MET A 1 1.60 -31.20 -6.57
N SER A 2 0.36 -30.74 -6.31
CA SER A 2 -0.21 -29.54 -6.98
C SER A 2 -1.14 -28.71 -6.07
N THR A 3 -0.99 -28.80 -4.75
CA THR A 3 -1.95 -28.21 -3.79
C THR A 3 -1.53 -26.85 -3.22
N MET A 4 -0.29 -26.38 -3.43
CA MET A 4 0.15 -25.07 -2.90
C MET A 4 -0.13 -23.88 -3.84
N HIS A 5 -0.49 -24.10 -5.10
CA HIS A 5 -0.80 -23.03 -6.04
C HIS A 5 -2.25 -22.50 -5.95
N TRP A 6 -3.15 -23.19 -5.26
CA TRP A 6 -4.55 -22.73 -5.12
C TRP A 6 -4.73 -21.77 -3.95
N GLY A 7 -4.07 -22.02 -2.80
CA GLY A 7 -4.20 -21.15 -1.63
C GLY A 7 -3.68 -19.72 -1.82
N TYR A 8 -2.72 -19.50 -2.72
CA TYR A 8 -2.16 -18.15 -2.98
C TYR A 8 -3.10 -17.30 -3.83
N LEU A 9 -3.66 -17.89 -4.90
CA LEU A 9 -4.61 -17.21 -5.79
C LEU A 9 -5.90 -16.91 -5.03
N ASP A 10 -6.32 -17.84 -4.16
CA ASP A 10 -7.49 -17.68 -3.31
C ASP A 10 -7.33 -16.49 -2.33
N ALA A 11 -6.16 -16.34 -1.68
CA ALA A 11 -5.93 -15.25 -0.75
C ALA A 11 -5.85 -13.86 -1.42
N GLY A 12 -5.21 -13.78 -2.60
CA GLY A 12 -5.14 -12.54 -3.38
C GLY A 12 -6.50 -12.13 -3.96
N ASN A 13 -7.26 -13.09 -4.50
CA ASN A 13 -8.61 -12.86 -5.01
C ASN A 13 -9.58 -12.47 -3.88
N LEU A 14 -9.50 -13.14 -2.73
CA LEU A 14 -10.31 -12.81 -1.57
C LEU A 14 -10.01 -11.41 -1.04
N ALA A 15 -8.73 -10.99 -1.03
CA ALA A 15 -8.35 -9.63 -0.69
C ALA A 15 -8.96 -8.59 -1.63
N GLY A 16 -9.02 -8.88 -2.94
CA GLY A 16 -9.70 -8.04 -3.93
C GLY A 16 -11.22 -7.92 -3.66
N ILE A 17 -11.88 -9.02 -3.32
CA ILE A 17 -13.31 -9.02 -2.96
C ILE A 17 -13.55 -8.15 -1.72
N TYR A 18 -12.70 -8.26 -0.69
CA TYR A 18 -12.83 -7.42 0.50
C TYR A 18 -12.58 -5.94 0.22
N TYR A 19 -11.66 -5.64 -0.70
CA TYR A 19 -11.40 -4.27 -1.16
C TYR A 19 -12.65 -3.69 -1.87
N GLU A 20 -13.27 -4.43 -2.78
CA GLU A 20 -14.52 -4.03 -3.44
C GLU A 20 -15.67 -3.83 -2.44
N GLN A 21 -15.69 -4.60 -1.35
CA GLN A 21 -16.66 -4.47 -0.26
C GLN A 21 -16.33 -3.34 0.73
N SER A 22 -15.30 -2.53 0.48
CA SER A 22 -14.81 -1.50 1.41
C SER A 22 -14.38 -2.04 2.79
N GLN A 23 -14.14 -3.34 2.90
CA GLN A 23 -13.61 -3.98 4.11
C GLN A 23 -12.08 -3.93 4.08
N LEU A 24 -11.54 -2.72 4.14
CA LEU A 24 -10.14 -2.42 3.85
C LEU A 24 -9.17 -3.10 4.83
N ASP A 25 -9.56 -3.28 6.09
CA ASP A 25 -8.77 -4.01 7.09
C ASP A 25 -8.64 -5.51 6.76
N MET A 26 -9.73 -6.13 6.27
CA MET A 26 -9.72 -7.53 5.85
C MET A 26 -8.91 -7.71 4.57
N ALA A 27 -9.03 -6.77 3.63
CA ALA A 27 -8.21 -6.76 2.41
C ALA A 27 -6.70 -6.73 2.76
N ILE A 28 -6.29 -5.84 3.68
CA ILE A 28 -4.88 -5.75 4.13
C ILE A 28 -4.40 -7.07 4.75
N LEU A 29 -5.22 -7.71 5.59
CA LEU A 29 -4.89 -8.98 6.23
C LEU A 29 -4.65 -10.08 5.19
N HIS A 30 -5.56 -10.21 4.22
CA HIS A 30 -5.47 -11.24 3.19
C HIS A 30 -4.35 -10.98 2.18
N TYR A 31 -4.09 -9.72 1.80
CA TYR A 31 -2.89 -9.39 1.03
C TYR A 31 -1.60 -9.74 1.77
N LYS A 32 -1.54 -9.52 3.10
CA LYS A 32 -0.38 -9.91 3.92
C LYS A 32 -0.19 -11.42 3.97
N GLN A 33 -1.27 -12.19 4.04
CA GLN A 33 -1.21 -13.65 3.97
C GLN A 33 -0.70 -14.13 2.61
N ALA A 34 -1.22 -13.58 1.52
CA ALA A 34 -0.77 -13.89 0.16
C ALA A 34 0.74 -13.66 0.00
N ILE A 35 1.24 -12.49 0.44
CA ILE A 35 2.67 -12.13 0.37
C ILE A 35 3.55 -13.05 1.24
N ASN A 36 3.06 -13.49 2.42
CA ASN A 36 3.83 -14.35 3.32
C ASN A 36 3.88 -15.81 2.87
N CYS A 37 2.84 -16.31 2.20
CA CYS A 37 2.81 -17.66 1.63
C CYS A 37 3.80 -17.82 0.48
N ASP A 38 4.17 -16.73 -0.20
CA ASP A 38 5.08 -16.73 -1.36
C ASP A 38 6.57 -16.99 -1.02
N SER A 39 6.95 -16.96 0.26
CA SER A 39 8.36 -16.99 0.72
C SER A 39 9.07 -18.36 0.56
N THR A 40 8.35 -19.48 0.41
CA THR A 40 8.94 -20.81 0.68
C THR A 40 9.15 -21.75 -0.52
N PHE A 41 8.95 -21.36 -1.80
CA PHE A 41 9.07 -22.38 -2.86
C PHE A 41 9.57 -21.97 -4.27
N ILE A 42 9.29 -20.80 -4.85
CA ILE A 42 9.67 -20.51 -6.26
C ILE A 42 10.03 -19.03 -6.46
N GLU A 43 11.32 -18.69 -6.36
CA GLU A 43 11.82 -17.29 -6.36
C GLU A 43 11.35 -16.43 -7.55
N ALA A 44 11.23 -16.94 -8.77
CA ALA A 44 10.94 -16.07 -9.92
C ALA A 44 9.44 -15.77 -10.12
N TYR A 45 8.56 -16.77 -9.97
CA TYR A 45 7.12 -16.60 -10.19
C TYR A 45 6.43 -15.97 -8.99
N ASN A 46 6.85 -16.32 -7.77
CA ASN A 46 6.30 -15.78 -6.53
C ASN A 46 6.67 -14.31 -6.31
N ASN A 47 7.82 -13.88 -6.86
CA ASN A 47 8.20 -12.47 -6.84
C ASN A 47 7.23 -11.62 -7.67
N LEU A 48 6.72 -12.13 -8.80
CA LEU A 48 5.77 -11.39 -9.62
C LEU A 48 4.44 -11.18 -8.90
N THR A 49 3.92 -12.23 -8.25
CA THR A 49 2.64 -12.20 -7.51
C THR A 49 2.75 -11.40 -6.22
N ALA A 50 3.89 -11.48 -5.52
CA ALA A 50 4.17 -10.65 -4.35
C ALA A 50 4.22 -9.16 -4.69
N ALA A 51 4.76 -8.80 -5.86
CA ALA A 51 4.79 -7.41 -6.33
C ALA A 51 3.38 -6.86 -6.56
N ASP A 52 2.49 -7.64 -7.18
CA ASP A 52 1.08 -7.27 -7.40
C ASP A 52 0.32 -7.16 -6.06
N GLY A 53 0.53 -8.10 -5.13
CA GLY A 53 -0.06 -8.06 -3.80
C GLY A 53 0.39 -6.86 -2.97
N LEU A 54 1.66 -6.44 -3.10
CA LEU A 54 2.19 -5.23 -2.45
C LEU A 54 1.57 -3.96 -3.04
N VAL A 55 1.38 -3.87 -4.36
CA VAL A 55 0.71 -2.73 -4.98
C VAL A 55 -0.74 -2.63 -4.49
N ASN A 56 -1.48 -3.73 -4.50
CA ASN A 56 -2.87 -3.72 -4.08
C ASN A 56 -3.03 -3.38 -2.60
N ARG A 57 -2.18 -3.93 -1.72
CA ARG A 57 -2.17 -3.55 -0.31
C ARG A 57 -1.80 -2.07 -0.11
N GLY A 58 -0.85 -1.58 -0.90
CA GLY A 58 -0.48 -0.16 -0.93
C GLY A 58 -1.66 0.73 -1.32
N ASN A 59 -2.44 0.33 -2.32
CA ASN A 59 -3.66 1.05 -2.73
C ASN A 59 -4.67 1.08 -1.58
N THR A 60 -4.90 -0.06 -0.92
CA THR A 60 -5.77 -0.12 0.26
C THR A 60 -5.27 0.79 1.40
N PHE A 61 -3.96 0.82 1.67
CA PHE A 61 -3.37 1.73 2.66
C PHE A 61 -3.58 3.21 2.30
N LYS A 62 -3.42 3.55 1.01
CA LYS A 62 -3.64 4.91 0.51
C LYS A 62 -5.09 5.35 0.72
N GLU A 63 -6.07 4.48 0.48
CA GLU A 63 -7.49 4.78 0.69
C GLU A 63 -7.86 5.05 2.15
N ILE A 64 -7.25 4.33 3.10
CA ILE A 64 -7.43 4.60 4.54
C ILE A 64 -6.56 5.74 5.07
N GLY A 65 -5.85 6.46 4.20
CA GLY A 65 -4.99 7.60 4.56
C GLY A 65 -3.64 7.22 5.18
N ARG A 66 -3.28 5.94 5.19
CA ARG A 66 -1.99 5.40 5.67
C ARG A 66 -0.92 5.47 4.58
N VAL A 67 -0.64 6.70 4.14
CA VAL A 67 0.23 6.99 2.99
C VAL A 67 1.67 6.48 3.21
N THR A 68 2.18 6.52 4.43
CA THR A 68 3.54 6.05 4.75
C THR A 68 3.68 4.54 4.52
N GLU A 69 2.71 3.74 4.95
CA GLU A 69 2.68 2.30 4.72
C GLU A 69 2.50 1.96 3.24
N ALA A 70 1.68 2.74 2.52
CA ALA A 70 1.53 2.60 1.08
C ALA A 70 2.88 2.80 0.35
N ILE A 71 3.63 3.84 0.70
CA ILE A 71 4.97 4.11 0.13
C ILE A 71 5.91 2.92 0.35
N GLN A 72 5.95 2.37 1.58
CA GLN A 72 6.80 1.22 1.90
C GLN A 72 6.45 -0.02 1.06
N ASP A 73 5.16 -0.24 0.81
CA ASP A 73 4.69 -1.36 -0.02
C ASP A 73 5.04 -1.16 -1.49
N TYR A 74 4.85 0.04 -2.04
CA TYR A 74 5.25 0.33 -3.42
C TYR A 74 6.76 0.23 -3.62
N ILE A 75 7.58 0.69 -2.67
CA ILE A 75 9.05 0.53 -2.75
C ILE A 75 9.43 -0.94 -2.81
N ARG A 76 8.83 -1.79 -1.96
CA ARG A 76 9.06 -3.24 -2.01
C ARG A 76 8.63 -3.83 -3.36
N ALA A 77 7.50 -3.38 -3.89
CA ALA A 77 6.99 -3.82 -5.18
C ALA A 77 7.94 -3.44 -6.34
N VAL A 78 8.51 -2.21 -6.33
CA VAL A 78 9.55 -1.78 -7.29
C VAL A 78 10.83 -2.61 -7.15
N ASN A 79 11.26 -2.91 -5.92
CA ASN A 79 12.47 -3.71 -5.71
C ASN A 79 12.32 -5.14 -6.25
N ILE A 80 11.11 -5.70 -6.17
CA ILE A 80 10.82 -7.03 -6.70
C ILE A 80 10.61 -6.99 -8.22
N ARG A 81 9.88 -6.00 -8.73
CA ARG A 81 9.60 -5.81 -10.16
C ARG A 81 9.92 -4.37 -10.60
N PRO A 82 11.20 -4.06 -10.91
CA PRO A 82 11.62 -2.71 -11.26
C PRO A 82 10.95 -2.15 -12.52
N THR A 83 10.48 -3.02 -13.40
CA THR A 83 9.81 -2.65 -14.65
C THR A 83 8.28 -2.53 -14.52
N MET A 84 7.72 -2.60 -13.31
CA MET A 84 6.28 -2.51 -13.06
C MET A 84 5.80 -1.04 -13.14
N PRO A 85 5.08 -0.62 -14.19
CA PRO A 85 4.67 0.78 -14.33
C PRO A 85 3.71 1.21 -13.22
N GLU A 86 2.81 0.32 -12.81
CA GLU A 86 1.80 0.59 -11.79
C GLU A 86 2.41 0.97 -10.44
N ALA A 87 3.46 0.26 -9.99
CA ALA A 87 4.15 0.60 -8.75
C ALA A 87 4.83 1.96 -8.81
N HIS A 88 5.45 2.32 -9.93
CA HIS A 88 6.08 3.64 -10.09
C HIS A 88 5.04 4.77 -10.07
N VAL A 89 3.92 4.59 -10.77
CA VAL A 89 2.80 5.55 -10.76
C VAL A 89 2.23 5.71 -9.36
N ASN A 90 1.97 4.61 -8.67
CA ASN A 90 1.38 4.63 -7.34
C ASN A 90 2.35 5.18 -6.28
N LEU A 91 3.64 4.87 -6.39
CA LEU A 91 4.69 5.45 -5.54
C LEU A 91 4.79 6.97 -5.73
N ALA A 92 4.81 7.45 -6.99
CA ALA A 92 4.85 8.87 -7.29
C ALA A 92 3.60 9.61 -6.76
N SER A 93 2.42 9.01 -6.92
CA SER A 93 1.20 9.56 -6.34
C SER A 93 1.26 9.61 -4.82
N ALA A 94 1.75 8.57 -4.16
CA ALA A 94 1.81 8.54 -2.70
C ALA A 94 2.80 9.57 -2.14
N TYR A 95 3.94 9.80 -2.81
CA TYR A 95 4.85 10.89 -2.44
C TYR A 95 4.21 12.26 -2.60
N LYS A 96 3.46 12.48 -3.68
CA LYS A 96 2.72 13.73 -3.89
C LYS A 96 1.71 13.98 -2.77
N ASP A 97 0.98 12.94 -2.36
CA ASP A 97 -0.01 13.03 -1.28
C ASP A 97 0.66 13.29 0.08
N SER A 98 1.80 12.65 0.35
CA SER A 98 2.60 12.87 1.57
C SER A 98 3.12 14.32 1.67
N LEU A 99 3.62 14.89 0.56
CA LEU A 99 4.08 16.27 0.50
C LEU A 99 2.94 17.27 0.72
N GLN A 100 1.75 16.99 0.17
CA GLN A 100 0.56 17.81 0.41
C GLN A 100 0.12 17.78 1.87
N ILE A 101 0.19 16.62 2.53
CA ILE A 101 -0.13 16.50 3.96
C ILE A 101 0.85 17.32 4.80
N SER A 102 2.16 17.23 4.52
CA SER A 102 3.18 18.00 5.22
C SER A 102 2.97 19.51 5.09
N SER A 103 2.77 20.00 3.87
CA SER A 103 2.51 21.44 3.62
C SER A 103 1.19 21.92 4.26
N THR A 104 0.15 21.08 4.30
CA THR A 104 -1.12 21.41 4.96
C THR A 104 -0.98 21.50 6.47
N LEU A 105 -0.20 20.58 7.08
CA LEU A 105 0.11 20.60 8.50
C LEU A 105 0.91 21.85 8.89
N GLU A 106 1.95 22.18 8.12
CA GLU A 106 2.74 23.41 8.33
C GLU A 106 1.90 24.68 8.21
N LEU A 107 1.04 24.78 7.19
CA LEU A 107 0.12 25.91 7.02
C LEU A 107 -0.90 26.03 8.17
N LYS A 108 -1.41 24.91 8.68
CA LYS A 108 -2.36 24.90 9.81
C LYS A 108 -1.69 25.30 11.13
N LEU A 109 -0.45 24.85 11.34
CA LEU A 109 0.36 25.25 12.51
C LEU A 109 0.74 26.74 12.46
N MET A 110 1.10 27.27 11.30
CA MET A 110 1.35 28.72 11.14
C MET A 110 0.10 29.56 11.45
N LYS A 111 -1.08 29.16 10.95
CA LYS A 111 -2.34 29.89 11.22
C LYS A 111 -2.74 29.86 12.69
N CYS A 112 -2.50 28.76 13.41
CA CYS A 112 -2.76 28.67 14.86
C CYS A 112 -1.75 29.48 15.70
N GLY A 113 -0.51 29.65 15.24
CA GLY A 113 0.49 30.48 15.91
C GLY A 113 0.24 31.99 15.79
N SER A 114 -0.44 32.43 14.72
CA SER A 114 -0.73 33.86 14.47
C SER A 114 -2.01 34.40 15.14
N SER A 115 -2.91 33.53 15.63
CA SER A 115 -4.16 33.94 16.29
C SER A 115 -4.06 34.09 17.80
N GLY A 116 -2.88 33.88 18.39
CA GLY A 116 -2.62 34.01 19.83
C GLY A 116 -1.84 35.26 20.29
N LEU A 117 -1.49 36.18 19.38
CA LEU A 117 -0.60 37.32 19.71
C LEU A 117 -1.29 38.70 19.71
N ASN A 118 -2.64 38.78 19.62
CA ASN A 118 -3.37 40.05 19.64
C ASN A 118 -4.64 40.04 20.50
N ALA A 119 -4.61 39.37 21.64
CA ALA A 119 -5.60 39.58 22.70
C ALA A 119 -4.99 39.28 24.08
N CYS A 120 -4.46 40.35 24.69
CA CYS A 120 -4.14 40.62 26.11
C CYS A 120 -2.75 41.24 26.26
#